data_AF-A0A969HRL7-F1
#
_entry.id   AF-A0A969HRL7-F1
#
_cell.length_a   1.000
_cell.length_b   1.000
_cell.length_c   1.000
_cell.angle_alpha   90.00
_cell.angle_beta   90.00
_cell.angle_gamma   90.00
#
_symmetry.space_group_name_H-M   'P 1'
#
loop_
_entity.id
_entity.type
_entity.pdbx_description
1 polymer ?
#
loop_
_entity_poly.entity_id
_entity_poly.type
_entity_poly.pdbx_seq_one_letter_code
_entity_poly.pdbx_strand_id
1 'polypeptide(L)'
;MQTLLDYGWNQSFQDSYTYFNHPGFEPGRVISVRGHQYKLMSEAGEISAELSGKLMYGRENADLPKVGDWVLFLRYDTLGYLMEILPRQNELSRKMPGRQSERQVLVANVDFALLVQGLDRDFNLMRLERYLFQVQQSDIKPVIILNKADLVLAPRRVPGAGAKAGLPLPGYSVQRGYR
;
A
#
# COMPACT_ATOMS: atom_id res chain seq x y z
N MET A 1 -11.65 -6.59 -19.81
CA MET A 1 -10.32 -5.97 -19.91
C MET A 1 -10.08 -5.26 -18.60
N GLN A 2 -8.99 -5.56 -17.91
CA GLN A 2 -8.58 -4.78 -16.74
C GLN A 2 -7.88 -3.52 -17.23
N THR A 3 -8.23 -2.38 -16.67
CA THR A 3 -7.69 -1.08 -17.02
C THR A 3 -6.73 -0.60 -15.93
N LEU A 4 -5.83 0.32 -16.24
CA LEU A 4 -4.97 0.95 -15.23
C LEU A 4 -5.79 1.67 -14.14
N LEU A 5 -6.99 2.16 -14.48
CA LEU A 5 -7.92 2.78 -13.55
C LEU A 5 -8.39 1.80 -12.46
N ASP A 6 -8.61 0.53 -12.80
CA ASP A 6 -8.94 -0.52 -11.82
C ASP A 6 -7.80 -0.74 -10.82
N TYR A 7 -6.58 -0.42 -11.25
CA TYR A 7 -5.37 -0.43 -10.44
C TYR A 7 -5.05 0.95 -9.85
N GLY A 8 -5.98 1.91 -9.81
CA GLY A 8 -5.78 3.18 -9.13
C GLY A 8 -4.94 4.21 -9.90
N TRP A 9 -4.85 4.11 -11.22
CA TRP A 9 -4.31 5.19 -12.05
C TRP A 9 -5.23 6.41 -11.96
N ASN A 10 -4.66 7.60 -11.83
CA ASN A 10 -5.40 8.83 -11.63
C ASN A 10 -4.69 10.01 -12.33
N GLN A 11 -5.32 11.19 -12.30
CA GLN A 11 -4.84 12.37 -13.03
C GLN A 11 -3.42 12.77 -12.63
N SER A 12 -3.04 12.67 -11.34
CA SER A 12 -1.69 13.03 -10.90
C SER A 12 -0.61 12.10 -11.50
N PHE A 13 -0.91 10.81 -11.67
CA PHE A 13 -0.02 9.90 -12.39
C PHE A 13 -0.02 10.18 -13.89
N GLN A 14 -1.16 10.53 -14.48
CA GLN A 14 -1.26 10.92 -15.89
C GLN A 14 -0.45 12.19 -16.18
N ASP A 15 -0.51 13.19 -15.31
CA ASP A 15 0.25 14.44 -15.43
C ASP A 15 1.74 14.17 -15.30
N SER A 16 2.13 13.32 -14.35
CA SER A 16 3.53 12.90 -14.18
C SER A 16 4.04 12.15 -15.41
N TYR A 17 3.26 11.21 -15.94
CA TYR A 17 3.59 10.48 -17.17
C TYR A 17 3.77 11.43 -18.36
N THR A 18 2.84 12.37 -18.53
CA THR A 18 2.89 13.37 -19.60
C THR A 18 4.10 14.29 -19.44
N TYR A 19 4.45 14.67 -18.21
CA TYR A 19 5.62 15.49 -17.89
C TYR A 19 6.94 14.80 -18.27
N PHE A 20 7.08 13.50 -17.99
CA PHE A 20 8.26 12.74 -18.38
C PHE A 20 8.44 12.65 -19.90
N ASN A 21 7.33 12.65 -20.66
CA ASN A 21 7.30 12.73 -22.13
C ASN A 21 8.33 11.81 -22.82
N HIS A 22 8.44 10.55 -22.37
CA HIS A 22 9.37 9.58 -22.90
C HIS A 22 8.68 8.65 -23.90
N PRO A 23 8.97 8.76 -25.21
CA PRO A 23 8.34 7.90 -26.21
C PRO A 23 8.71 6.42 -25.96
N GLY A 24 7.71 5.56 -26.02
CA GLY A 24 7.85 4.10 -25.85
C GLY A 24 7.85 3.61 -24.40
N PHE A 25 7.77 4.51 -23.41
CA PHE A 25 7.64 4.10 -22.02
C PHE A 25 6.18 3.80 -21.70
N GLU A 26 5.92 2.59 -21.23
CA GLU A 26 4.62 2.15 -20.76
C GLU A 26 4.48 2.39 -19.25
N PRO A 27 3.34 2.90 -18.78
CA PRO A 27 3.03 2.89 -17.35
C PRO A 27 2.70 1.47 -16.87
N GLY A 28 3.16 1.13 -15.67
CA GLY A 28 2.81 -0.12 -15.01
C GLY A 28 2.76 0.02 -13.50
N ARG A 29 1.85 -0.71 -12.85
CA ARG A 29 1.79 -0.77 -11.39
C ARG A 29 2.57 -1.96 -10.87
N VAL A 30 3.46 -1.75 -9.91
CA VAL A 30 4.19 -2.83 -9.25
C VAL A 30 3.23 -3.65 -8.39
N ILE A 31 2.96 -4.89 -8.79
CA ILE A 31 2.08 -5.82 -8.06
C ILE A 31 2.86 -6.84 -7.23
N SER A 32 4.15 -7.04 -7.52
CA SER A 32 5.03 -7.93 -6.75
C SER A 32 6.49 -7.50 -6.83
N VAL A 33 7.22 -7.70 -5.74
CA VAL A 33 8.67 -7.46 -5.64
C VAL A 33 9.33 -8.68 -4.99
N ARG A 34 10.37 -9.22 -5.63
CA ARG A 34 11.20 -10.33 -5.11
C ARG A 34 12.67 -10.04 -5.42
N GLY A 35 13.38 -9.45 -4.45
CA GLY A 35 14.75 -8.98 -4.68
C GLY A 35 14.76 -7.88 -5.75
N HIS A 36 15.43 -8.13 -6.89
CA HIS A 36 15.46 -7.23 -8.05
C HIS A 36 14.52 -7.65 -9.19
N GLN A 37 13.63 -8.63 -8.94
CA GLN A 37 12.59 -9.04 -9.87
C GLN A 37 11.26 -8.40 -9.49
N TYR A 38 10.59 -7.85 -10.48
CA TYR A 38 9.33 -7.13 -10.34
C TYR A 38 8.27 -7.79 -11.21
N LYS A 39 7.02 -7.70 -10.78
CA LYS A 39 5.87 -7.98 -11.63
C LYS A 39 5.04 -6.72 -11.73
N LEU A 40 4.73 -6.31 -12.95
CA LEU A 40 3.93 -5.13 -13.24
C LEU A 40 2.58 -5.53 -13.80
N MET A 41 1.56 -4.73 -13.51
CA MET A 41 0.32 -4.71 -14.28
C MET A 41 0.35 -3.48 -15.21
N SER A 42 0.31 -3.70 -16.53
CA SER A 42 0.14 -2.64 -17.53
C SER A 42 -1.18 -2.80 -18.28
N GLU A 43 -1.50 -1.91 -19.22
CA GLU A 43 -2.69 -2.04 -20.07
C GLU A 43 -2.69 -3.34 -20.90
N ALA A 44 -1.52 -3.85 -21.26
CA ALA A 44 -1.37 -5.11 -21.98
C ALA A 44 -1.44 -6.35 -21.06
N GLY A 45 -1.63 -6.15 -19.75
CA GLY A 45 -1.66 -7.20 -18.74
C GLY A 45 -0.38 -7.30 -17.91
N GLU A 46 -0.16 -8.47 -17.32
CA GLU A 46 0.99 -8.69 -16.44
C GLU A 46 2.29 -8.87 -17.23
N ILE A 47 3.37 -8.26 -16.73
CA ILE A 47 4.72 -8.40 -17.30
C ILE A 47 5.75 -8.53 -16.18
N SER A 48 6.73 -9.42 -16.36
CA SER A 48 7.91 -9.49 -15.50
C SER A 48 8.85 -8.32 -15.82
N ALA A 49 9.47 -7.71 -14.82
CA ALA A 49 10.36 -6.59 -15.03
C ALA A 49 11.59 -6.62 -14.13
N GLU A 50 12.65 -5.95 -14.58
CA GLU A 50 13.92 -5.79 -13.87
C GLU A 50 14.30 -4.30 -13.77
N LEU A 51 15.14 -3.96 -12.80
CA LEU A 51 15.68 -2.59 -12.71
C LEU A 51 16.60 -2.30 -13.88
N SER A 52 16.41 -1.16 -14.54
CA SER A 52 17.47 -0.64 -15.41
C SER A 52 18.70 -0.28 -14.58
N GLY A 53 19.89 -0.33 -15.21
CA GLY A 53 21.14 0.07 -14.56
C GLY A 53 21.06 1.48 -13.94
N LYS A 54 20.32 2.40 -14.57
CA LYS A 54 20.08 3.77 -14.07
C LYS A 54 19.42 3.77 -12.68
N LEU A 55 18.48 2.88 -12.42
CA LEU A 55 17.82 2.78 -11.10
C LEU A 55 18.64 2.02 -10.06
N MET A 56 19.57 1.17 -10.50
CA MET A 56 20.44 0.40 -9.59
C MET A 56 21.57 1.24 -8.99
N TYR A 57 22.06 2.26 -9.70
CA TYR A 57 23.15 3.11 -9.23
C TYR A 57 22.64 4.40 -8.57
N GLY A 58 22.95 4.59 -7.29
CA GLY A 58 22.76 5.87 -6.58
C GLY A 58 21.44 6.06 -5.83
N ARG A 59 20.62 5.00 -5.68
CA ARG A 59 19.36 5.03 -4.91
C ARG A 59 19.47 4.24 -3.61
N GLU A 60 18.91 4.77 -2.52
CA GLU A 60 18.79 4.02 -1.28
C GLU A 60 17.71 2.94 -1.43
N ASN A 61 17.71 1.94 -0.54
CA ASN A 61 16.69 0.88 -0.55
C ASN A 61 15.26 1.40 -0.45
N ALA A 62 15.04 2.58 0.14
CA ALA A 62 13.75 3.25 0.23
C ALA A 62 13.27 3.82 -1.12
N ASP A 63 14.22 4.18 -1.99
CA ASP A 63 14.00 4.80 -3.30
C ASP A 63 13.84 3.78 -4.44
N LEU A 64 14.06 2.49 -4.13
CA LEU A 64 13.76 1.38 -5.03
C LEU A 64 12.23 1.18 -5.13
N PRO A 65 11.72 0.67 -6.27
CA PRO A 65 10.30 0.43 -6.46
C PRO A 65 9.77 -0.56 -5.41
N LYS A 66 8.59 -0.25 -4.88
CA LYS A 66 7.84 -1.07 -3.91
C LYS A 66 6.50 -1.47 -4.49
N VAL A 67 5.86 -2.45 -3.87
CA VAL A 67 4.49 -2.82 -4.23
C VAL A 67 3.60 -1.58 -4.14
N GLY A 68 2.77 -1.39 -5.17
CA GLY A 68 1.88 -0.26 -5.31
C GLY A 68 2.49 0.97 -6.00
N ASP A 69 3.83 1.03 -6.19
CA ASP A 69 4.44 2.08 -7.01
C ASP A 69 3.95 2.02 -8.46
N TRP A 70 3.79 3.20 -9.04
CA TRP A 70 3.63 3.37 -10.47
C TRP A 70 4.99 3.64 -11.09
N VAL A 71 5.31 2.91 -12.14
CA VAL A 71 6.61 2.96 -12.81
C VAL A 71 6.41 3.15 -14.30
N LEU A 72 7.42 3.73 -14.94
CA LEU A 72 7.55 3.75 -16.38
C LEU A 72 8.59 2.71 -16.79
N PHE A 73 8.23 1.85 -17.74
CA PHE A 73 9.11 0.78 -18.20
C PHE A 73 9.18 0.71 -19.72
N LEU A 74 10.30 0.20 -20.22
CA LEU A 74 10.43 -0.20 -21.62
C LEU A 74 10.10 -1.68 -21.74
N ARG A 75 9.17 -2.02 -22.64
CA ARG A 75 8.90 -3.42 -22.97
C ARG A 75 9.89 -3.92 -24.02
N TYR A 76 10.52 -5.05 -23.72
CA TYR A 76 11.34 -5.81 -24.65
C TYR A 76 10.85 -7.26 -24.65
N ASP A 77 10.06 -7.61 -25.66
CA ASP A 77 9.39 -8.91 -25.77
C ASP A 77 8.56 -9.23 -24.51
N THR A 78 8.95 -10.25 -23.74
CA THR A 78 8.23 -10.68 -22.51
C THR A 78 8.76 -10.02 -21.23
N LEU A 79 9.76 -9.14 -21.32
CA LEU A 79 10.43 -8.54 -20.16
C LEU A 79 10.34 -7.00 -20.20
N GLY A 80 10.06 -6.40 -19.06
CA GLY A 80 10.07 -4.96 -18.86
C GLY A 80 11.36 -4.49 -18.19
N TYR A 81 11.87 -3.33 -18.59
CA TYR A 81 12.97 -2.66 -17.88
C TYR A 81 12.46 -1.40 -17.22
N LEU A 82 12.54 -1.34 -15.89
CA LEU A 82 12.10 -0.20 -15.10
C LEU A 82 13.01 1.00 -15.36
N MET A 83 12.44 2.06 -15.89
CA MET A 83 13.18 3.27 -16.27
C MET A 83 13.00 4.36 -15.22
N GLU A 84 11.77 4.57 -14.76
CA GLU A 84 11.44 5.60 -13.78
C GLU A 84 10.36 5.13 -12.79
N ILE A 85 10.34 5.76 -11.62
CA ILE A 85 9.28 5.60 -10.61
C ILE A 85 8.53 6.93 -10.55
N LEU A 86 7.21 6.90 -10.73
CA LEU A 86 6.39 8.10 -10.59
C LEU A 86 6.33 8.53 -9.12
N PRO A 87 6.15 9.84 -8.82
CA PRO A 87 6.07 10.34 -7.46
C PRO A 87 5.00 9.61 -6.64
N ARG A 88 5.37 9.16 -5.44
CA ARG A 88 4.43 8.51 -4.50
C ARG A 88 3.44 9.53 -3.96
N GLN A 89 2.17 9.18 -3.98
CA GLN A 89 1.11 9.97 -3.34
C GLN A 89 1.05 9.70 -1.83
N ASN A 90 1.36 8.47 -1.42
CA ASN A 90 1.55 8.09 -0.03
C ASN A 90 2.46 6.86 0.09
N GLU A 91 2.96 6.60 1.30
CA GLU A 91 3.72 5.38 1.59
C GLU A 91 3.59 4.92 3.03
N LEU A 92 3.42 3.61 3.22
CA LEU A 92 3.50 2.97 4.52
C LEU A 92 4.91 2.43 4.73
N SER A 93 5.48 2.73 5.90
CA SER A 93 6.85 2.38 6.21
C SER A 93 7.05 1.88 7.62
N ARG A 94 8.19 1.23 7.85
CA ARG A 94 8.68 0.85 9.17
C ARG A 94 10.04 1.50 9.44
N LYS A 95 10.20 2.04 10.66
CA LYS A 95 11.53 2.43 11.17
C LYS A 95 12.35 1.18 11.46
N MET A 96 13.56 1.10 10.93
CA MET A 96 14.46 -0.01 11.21
C MET A 96 15.24 0.25 12.53
N PRO A 97 15.27 -0.71 13.48
CA PRO A 97 16.11 -0.58 14.67
C PRO A 97 17.59 -0.62 14.30
N GLY A 98 18.41 0.25 14.89
CA GLY A 98 19.88 0.19 14.78
C GLY A 98 20.54 1.06 13.72
N ARG A 99 19.78 1.66 12.80
CA ARG A 99 20.26 2.74 11.91
C ARG A 99 19.30 3.92 12.01
N GLN A 100 19.77 5.04 12.57
CA GLN A 100 18.92 6.18 12.93
C GLN A 100 18.17 6.85 11.76
N SER A 101 18.44 6.49 10.51
CA SER A 101 17.87 7.14 9.32
C SER A 101 17.23 6.23 8.27
N GLU A 102 17.35 4.89 8.36
CA GLU A 102 16.84 4.02 7.28
C GLU A 102 15.36 3.66 7.53
N ARG A 103 14.49 4.32 6.75
CA ARG A 103 13.06 4.00 6.65
C ARG A 103 12.89 2.85 5.65
N GLN A 104 12.27 1.75 6.08
CA GLN A 104 11.89 0.67 5.15
C GLN A 104 10.47 0.93 4.64
N VAL A 105 10.33 1.30 3.36
CA VAL A 105 9.03 1.41 2.71
C VAL A 105 8.48 0.02 2.41
N LEU A 106 7.25 -0.24 2.89
CA LEU A 106 6.57 -1.53 2.77
C LEU A 106 5.66 -1.57 1.55
N VAL A 107 4.90 -0.50 1.31
CA VAL A 107 3.95 -0.35 0.20
C VAL A 107 3.71 1.15 -0.06
N ALA A 108 3.37 1.49 -1.31
CA ALA A 108 3.09 2.85 -1.74
C ALA A 108 1.75 2.96 -2.49
N ASN A 109 1.20 4.18 -2.56
CA ASN A 109 -0.02 4.52 -3.30
C ASN A 109 -1.22 3.61 -2.94
N VAL A 110 -1.49 3.47 -1.65
CA VAL A 110 -2.63 2.70 -1.13
C VAL A 110 -3.64 3.62 -0.48
N ASP A 111 -4.92 3.41 -0.78
CA ASP A 111 -5.98 4.26 -0.24
C ASP A 111 -6.40 3.82 1.17
N PHE A 112 -6.40 2.51 1.43
CA PHE A 112 -6.95 1.91 2.64
C PHE A 112 -5.98 0.92 3.29
N ALA A 113 -5.95 0.92 4.62
CA ALA A 113 -5.31 -0.12 5.43
C ALA A 113 -6.38 -0.85 6.25
N LEU A 114 -6.57 -2.14 5.96
CA LEU A 114 -7.48 -2.99 6.72
C LEU A 114 -6.80 -3.49 8.00
N LEU A 115 -7.20 -2.96 9.14
CA LEU A 115 -6.71 -3.34 10.47
C LEU A 115 -7.58 -4.45 11.04
N VAL A 116 -7.19 -5.69 10.78
CA VAL A 116 -7.96 -6.89 11.20
C VAL A 116 -7.52 -7.37 12.58
N GLN A 117 -8.47 -7.50 13.51
CA GLN A 117 -8.26 -8.14 14.82
C GLN A 117 -9.37 -9.15 15.14
N GLY A 118 -9.01 -10.25 15.81
CA GLY A 118 -9.99 -11.20 16.33
C GLY A 118 -10.59 -10.78 17.66
N LEU A 119 -11.89 -11.02 17.82
CA LEU A 119 -12.62 -10.86 19.08
C LEU A 119 -12.49 -12.07 20.02
N ASP A 120 -11.46 -12.89 19.80
CA ASP A 120 -11.09 -14.00 20.67
C ASP A 120 -10.17 -13.50 21.81
N ARG A 121 -9.21 -14.32 22.23
CA ARG A 121 -8.28 -13.98 23.31
C ARG A 121 -7.14 -13.06 22.89
N ASP A 122 -7.00 -12.71 21.60
CA ASP A 122 -5.93 -11.84 21.08
C ASP A 122 -6.39 -10.40 20.73
N PHE A 123 -7.62 -10.03 21.11
CA PHE A 123 -8.04 -8.63 21.00
C PHE A 123 -7.13 -7.73 21.84
N ASN A 124 -6.50 -6.75 21.20
CA ASN A 124 -5.54 -5.87 21.86
C ASN A 124 -5.72 -4.43 21.38
N LEU A 125 -6.34 -3.63 22.25
CA LEU A 125 -6.63 -2.23 21.98
C LEU A 125 -5.37 -1.39 21.77
N MET A 126 -4.35 -1.54 22.62
CA MET A 126 -3.08 -0.81 22.49
C MET A 126 -2.39 -1.12 21.15
N ARG A 127 -2.49 -2.37 20.68
CA ARG A 127 -1.96 -2.78 19.37
C ARG A 127 -2.73 -2.10 18.23
N LEU A 128 -4.05 -2.02 18.35
CA LEU A 128 -4.91 -1.37 17.36
C LEU A 128 -4.63 0.14 17.29
N GLU A 129 -4.57 0.81 18.43
CA GLU A 129 -4.25 2.24 18.53
C GLU A 129 -2.90 2.57 17.90
N ARG A 130 -1.88 1.73 18.14
CA ARG A 130 -0.56 1.89 17.53
C ARG A 130 -0.61 1.78 16.00
N TYR A 131 -1.35 0.82 15.45
CA TYR A 131 -1.50 0.68 14.00
C TYR A 131 -2.31 1.83 13.40
N LEU A 132 -3.35 2.26 14.09
CA LEU A 132 -4.14 3.42 13.68
C LEU A 132 -3.26 4.66 13.56
N PHE A 133 -2.43 4.93 14.57
CA PHE A 133 -1.48 6.03 14.55
C PHE A 133 -0.51 5.95 13.36
N GLN A 134 0.08 4.77 13.11
CA GLN A 134 1.02 4.59 11.99
C GLN A 134 0.37 4.82 10.62
N VAL A 135 -0.85 4.33 10.42
CA VAL A 135 -1.60 4.47 9.18
C VAL A 135 -2.01 5.93 8.94
N GLN A 136 -2.50 6.61 9.97
CA GLN A 136 -2.89 8.02 9.87
C GLN A 136 -1.73 8.95 9.56
N GLN A 137 -0.52 8.68 10.09
CA GLN A 137 0.70 9.43 9.76
C GLN A 137 1.18 9.22 8.31
N SER A 138 0.61 8.25 7.60
CA SER A 138 1.01 7.88 6.23
C SER A 138 -0.01 8.31 5.17
N ASP A 139 -1.01 9.15 5.51
CA ASP A 139 -2.11 9.56 4.62
C ASP A 139 -2.89 8.38 4.00
N ILE A 140 -2.97 7.27 4.74
CA ILE A 140 -3.73 6.07 4.36
C ILE A 140 -4.99 6.00 5.24
N LYS A 141 -6.14 5.63 4.68
CA LYS A 141 -7.40 5.54 5.44
C LYS A 141 -7.49 4.22 6.20
N PRO A 142 -7.55 4.22 7.54
CA PRO A 142 -7.69 2.99 8.31
C PRO A 142 -9.13 2.46 8.25
N VAL A 143 -9.29 1.16 8.09
CA VAL A 143 -10.58 0.44 8.22
C VAL A 143 -10.39 -0.67 9.24
N ILE A 144 -11.10 -0.61 10.37
CA ILE A 144 -10.98 -1.58 11.44
C ILE A 144 -11.96 -2.73 11.20
N ILE A 145 -11.45 -3.96 11.14
CA ILE A 145 -12.24 -5.17 10.95
C ILE A 145 -12.09 -6.06 12.19
N LEU A 146 -13.20 -6.31 12.87
CA LEU A 146 -13.26 -7.19 14.03
C LEU A 146 -13.83 -8.55 13.58
N ASN A 147 -12.95 -9.55 13.42
CA ASN A 147 -13.34 -10.90 13.01
C ASN A 147 -13.63 -11.82 14.22
N LYS A 148 -14.15 -13.02 13.95
CA LYS A 148 -14.54 -14.01 14.98
C LYS A 148 -15.59 -13.51 15.98
N ALA A 149 -16.53 -12.69 15.53
CA ALA A 149 -17.61 -12.17 16.38
C ALA A 149 -18.52 -13.27 16.94
N ASP A 150 -18.56 -14.44 16.31
CA ASP A 150 -19.28 -15.64 16.74
C ASP A 150 -18.75 -16.21 18.07
N LEU A 151 -17.49 -15.97 18.42
CA LEU A 151 -16.89 -16.43 19.68
C LEU A 151 -17.31 -15.60 20.90
N VAL A 152 -18.03 -14.48 20.68
CA VAL A 152 -18.52 -13.61 21.74
C VAL A 152 -19.99 -13.92 22.02
N LEU A 153 -20.23 -14.86 22.94
CA LEU A 153 -21.57 -15.33 23.33
C LEU A 153 -22.40 -14.31 24.15
N ALA A 154 -21.78 -13.24 24.64
CA ALA A 154 -22.44 -12.12 25.29
C ALA A 154 -21.58 -10.85 25.10
N PRO A 155 -22.16 -9.65 24.91
CA PRO A 155 -21.40 -8.42 24.79
C PRO A 155 -20.65 -8.15 26.10
N ARG A 156 -19.41 -8.64 26.19
CA ARG A 156 -18.48 -8.18 27.21
C ARG A 156 -18.23 -6.72 26.91
N ARG A 157 -18.70 -5.83 27.79
CA ARG A 157 -18.25 -4.42 27.80
C ARG A 157 -16.73 -4.45 27.77
N VAL A 158 -16.15 -4.04 26.64
CA VAL A 158 -14.70 -3.82 26.53
C VAL A 158 -14.39 -2.66 27.49
N PRO A 159 -13.64 -2.87 28.60
CA PRO A 159 -13.28 -1.78 29.48
C PRO A 159 -12.47 -0.76 28.67
N GLY A 160 -12.95 0.49 28.58
CA GLY A 160 -12.37 1.52 27.71
C GLY A 160 -13.20 1.83 26.45
N ALA A 161 -14.11 0.93 26.04
CA ALA A 161 -15.20 1.26 25.13
C ALA A 161 -16.33 1.96 25.91
N GLY A 162 -16.00 3.10 26.52
CA GLY A 162 -17.01 4.08 26.81
C GLY A 162 -17.58 4.52 25.47
N ALA A 163 -18.81 4.09 25.18
CA ALA A 163 -19.65 4.77 24.21
C ALA A 163 -19.82 6.22 24.67
N LYS A 164 -18.85 7.08 24.38
CA LYS A 164 -19.17 8.44 23.99
C LYS A 164 -19.73 8.34 22.58
N ALA A 165 -21.03 8.09 22.53
CA ALA A 165 -21.85 8.64 21.45
C ALA A 165 -21.47 10.12 21.33
N GLY A 166 -20.79 10.49 20.25
CA GLY A 166 -20.48 11.90 19.97
C GLY A 166 -19.03 12.30 19.74
N LEU A 167 -18.07 11.39 19.51
CA LEU A 167 -16.91 11.78 18.69
C LEU A 167 -17.18 11.39 17.23
N PRO A 168 -17.28 12.35 16.30
CA PRO A 168 -17.27 12.03 14.88
C PRO A 168 -15.83 11.63 14.53
N LEU A 169 -15.48 10.35 14.72
CA LEU A 169 -14.33 9.77 14.05
C LEU A 169 -14.77 9.43 12.62
N PRO A 170 -14.27 10.10 11.58
CA PRO A 170 -14.67 9.81 10.21
C PRO A 170 -14.27 8.37 9.84
N GLY A 171 -15.22 7.57 9.37
CA GLY A 171 -14.92 6.37 8.57
C GLY A 171 -14.91 5.00 9.26
N TYR A 172 -15.48 4.82 10.45
CA TYR A 172 -15.62 3.47 11.01
C TYR A 172 -16.73 2.68 10.30
N SER A 173 -16.36 1.58 9.66
CA SER A 173 -17.32 0.54 9.22
C SER A 173 -16.92 -0.77 9.86
N VAL A 174 -17.71 -1.22 10.84
CA VAL A 174 -17.58 -2.55 11.41
C VAL A 174 -18.31 -3.50 10.47
N GLN A 175 -17.60 -4.07 9.50
CA GLN A 175 -18.17 -5.12 8.67
C GLN A 175 -18.10 -6.46 9.41
N ARG A 176 -19.25 -7.03 9.71
CA ARG A 176 -19.36 -8.45 10.06
C ARG A 176 -19.03 -9.25 8.82
N GLY A 177 -17.83 -9.85 8.78
CA GLY A 177 -17.55 -10.92 7.82
C GLY A 177 -18.46 -12.10 8.14
N TYR A 178 -19.59 -12.22 7.43
CA TYR A 178 -20.28 -13.50 7.31
C TYR A 178 -19.53 -14.34 6.28
N ARG A 179 -19.51 -15.65 6.56
CA ARG A 179 -18.78 -16.72 5.86
C ARG A 179 -18.88 -16.64 4.34
#